data_AF-A0A962C8A5-F1
#
_entry.id   AF-A0A962C8A5-F1
#
_cell.length_a   1.000
_cell.length_b   1.000
_cell.length_c   1.000
_cell.angle_alpha   90.00
_cell.angle_beta   90.00
_cell.angle_gamma   90.00
#
_symmetry.space_group_name_H-M   'P 1'
#
loop_
_entity.id
_entity.type
_entity.pdbx_description
1 polymer ?
#
loop_
_entity_poly.entity_id
_entity_poly.type
_entity_poly.pdbx_seq_one_letter_code
_entity_poly.pdbx_strand_id
1 'polypeptide(L)'
;WLSAAFGLSVLGWLRWMRHGENGQLALAWMFALSMPLIKLEGSVWLIAFALVMLLGLLPGRLRWMLVAGGSATAALLIALGGFKVPILGLGWVHVTWGELVIPALGTLDLHWRSVGTAILAGLLTLPNWH
;
A
#
# COMPACT_ATOMS: atom_id res chain seq x y z
N TRP A 1 -13.07 3.78 10.03
CA TRP A 1 -12.13 3.35 11.09
C TRP A 1 -10.71 3.13 10.58
N LEU A 2 -10.49 2.28 9.58
CA LEU A 2 -9.14 1.97 9.10
C LEU A 2 -8.36 3.18 8.56
N SER A 3 -8.99 4.05 7.77
CA SER A 3 -8.37 5.29 7.28
C SER A 3 -7.98 6.25 8.42
N ALA A 4 -8.76 6.26 9.52
CA ALA A 4 -8.46 7.09 10.68
C ALA A 4 -7.24 6.55 11.44
N ALA A 5 -7.17 5.23 11.67
CA ALA A 5 -5.98 4.60 12.24
C ALA A 5 -4.73 4.88 11.38
N PHE A 6 -4.85 4.82 10.05
CA PHE A 6 -3.75 5.13 9.14
C PHE A 6 -3.32 6.59 9.18
N GLY A 7 -4.27 7.52 9.19
CA GLY A 7 -3.98 8.93 9.38
C GLY A 7 -3.23 9.19 10.68
N LEU A 8 -3.66 8.59 11.80
CA LEU A 8 -3.01 8.74 13.10
C LEU A 8 -1.60 8.12 13.12
N SER A 9 -1.39 6.96 12.50
CA SER A 9 -0.06 6.38 12.31
C SER A 9 0.90 7.32 11.58
N VAL A 10 0.43 7.89 10.46
CA VAL A 10 1.23 8.83 9.65
C VAL A 10 1.53 10.10 10.43
N LEU A 11 0.55 10.68 11.13
CA LEU A 11 0.75 11.89 11.93
C LEU A 11 1.75 11.66 13.06
N GLY A 12 1.65 10.55 13.79
CA GLY A 12 2.61 10.18 14.84
C GLY A 12 4.03 10.05 14.29
N TRP A 13 4.18 9.39 13.13
CA TRP A 13 5.47 9.24 12.47
C TRP A 13 6.06 10.59 12.01
N LEU A 14 5.26 11.45 11.37
CA LEU A 14 5.70 12.78 10.94
C LEU A 14 6.13 13.65 12.12
N ARG A 15 5.39 13.58 13.23
CA ARG A 15 5.71 14.31 14.46
C ARG A 15 7.01 13.81 15.09
N TRP A 16 7.22 12.49 15.12
CA TRP A 16 8.50 11.92 15.53
C TRP A 16 9.65 12.39 14.63
N MET A 17 9.50 12.39 13.31
CA MET A 17 10.55 12.88 12.40
C MET A 17 10.88 14.36 12.61
N ARG A 18 9.89 15.20 12.95
CA ARG A 18 10.09 16.64 13.13
C ARG A 18 10.64 17.01 14.51
N HIS A 19 10.18 16.33 15.57
CA HIS A 19 10.43 16.74 16.96
C HIS A 19 11.24 15.71 17.77
N GLY A 20 11.51 14.52 17.24
CA GLY A 20 12.27 13.47 17.93
C GLY A 20 11.54 12.83 19.12
N GLU A 21 10.23 13.07 19.26
CA GLU A 21 9.44 12.55 20.38
C GLU A 21 9.21 11.04 20.24
N ASN A 22 9.97 10.21 20.98
CA ASN A 22 9.85 8.74 20.91
C ASN A 22 8.44 8.21 21.23
N GLY A 23 7.66 8.91 22.07
CA GLY A 23 6.27 8.57 22.34
C GLY A 23 5.38 8.60 21.10
N GLN A 24 5.66 9.51 20.15
CA GLN A 24 4.89 9.62 18.90
C GLN A 24 5.19 8.46 17.94
N LEU A 25 6.43 7.97 17.96
CA LEU A 25 6.79 6.77 17.21
C LEU A 25 6.08 5.53 17.77
N ALA A 26 6.02 5.39 19.09
CA ALA A 26 5.29 4.30 19.74
C ALA A 26 3.80 4.35 19.38
N LEU A 27 3.16 5.52 19.45
CA LEU A 27 1.77 5.71 19.02
C LEU A 27 1.57 5.38 17.54
N ALA A 28 2.50 5.80 16.67
CA ALA A 28 2.43 5.51 15.25
C ALA A 28 2.37 4.00 14.97
N TRP A 29 3.25 3.24 15.64
CA TRP A 29 3.28 1.78 15.57
C TRP A 29 2.07 1.11 16.21
N MET A 30 1.57 1.62 17.34
CA MET A 30 0.35 1.10 17.96
C MET A 30 -0.84 1.19 16.99
N PHE A 31 -1.04 2.34 16.35
CA PHE A 31 -2.08 2.50 15.35
C PHE A 31 -1.82 1.63 14.11
N ALA A 32 -0.58 1.50 13.66
CA ALA A 32 -0.23 0.70 12.49
C ALA A 32 -0.52 -0.79 12.71
N LEU A 33 -0.09 -1.32 13.86
CA LEU A 33 -0.30 -2.72 14.24
C LEU A 33 -1.75 -3.04 14.59
N SER A 34 -2.58 -2.02 14.89
CA SER A 34 -4.02 -2.22 15.06
C SER A 34 -4.77 -2.41 13.73
N MET A 35 -4.24 -1.96 12.59
CA MET A 35 -4.95 -2.05 11.31
C MET A 35 -5.28 -3.49 10.89
N PRO A 36 -4.33 -4.45 10.95
CA PRO A 36 -4.62 -5.85 10.62
C PRO A 36 -5.65 -6.48 11.56
N LEU A 37 -5.76 -5.98 12.80
CA LEU A 37 -6.75 -6.45 13.78
C LEU A 37 -8.16 -5.95 13.46
N ILE A 38 -8.28 -4.80 12.79
CA ILE A 38 -9.58 -4.26 12.34
C ILE A 38 -10.06 -4.99 11.09
N LYS A 39 -9.17 -5.21 10.10
CA LYS A 39 -9.51 -5.85 8.83
C LYS A 39 -8.28 -6.49 8.18
N LEU A 40 -8.48 -7.56 7.41
CA LEU A 40 -7.40 -8.27 6.73
C LEU A 40 -6.62 -7.34 5.78
N GLU A 41 -7.33 -6.44 5.08
CA GLU A 41 -6.76 -5.41 4.22
C GLU A 41 -5.83 -4.46 4.97
N GLY A 42 -6.01 -4.32 6.30
CA GLY A 42 -5.12 -3.57 7.17
C GLY A 42 -3.66 -4.03 7.14
N SER A 43 -3.41 -5.28 6.78
CA SER A 43 -2.05 -5.80 6.57
C SER A 43 -1.35 -5.10 5.40
N VAL A 44 -2.09 -4.80 4.32
CA VAL A 44 -1.57 -4.04 3.17
C VAL A 44 -1.20 -2.62 3.58
N TRP A 45 -2.04 -1.98 4.39
CA TRP A 45 -1.80 -0.64 4.92
C TRP A 45 -0.61 -0.58 5.87
N LEU A 46 -0.43 -1.60 6.73
CA LEU A 46 0.74 -1.74 7.58
C LEU A 46 2.03 -1.87 6.75
N ILE A 47 2.03 -2.71 5.71
CA ILE A 47 3.18 -2.87 4.81
C ILE A 47 3.48 -1.55 4.10
N ALA A 48 2.46 -0.87 3.55
CA ALA A 48 2.61 0.42 2.89
C ALA A 48 3.20 1.48 3.84
N PHE A 49 2.68 1.56 5.07
CA PHE A 49 3.19 2.44 6.11
C PHE A 49 4.65 2.15 6.45
N ALA A 50 5.01 0.89 6.67
CA ALA A 50 6.38 0.47 6.96
C ALA A 50 7.35 0.81 5.82
N LEU A 51 6.96 0.57 4.57
CA LEU A 51 7.77 0.93 3.40
C LEU A 51 8.00 2.44 3.31
N VAL A 52 6.96 3.24 3.56
CA VAL A 52 7.06 4.71 3.56
C VAL A 52 7.95 5.20 4.70
N MET A 53 7.84 4.61 5.90
CA MET A 53 8.74 4.89 7.01
C MET A 53 10.20 4.61 6.63
N LEU A 54 10.49 3.42 6.10
CA LEU A 54 11.83 3.04 5.67
C LEU A 54 12.39 4.00 4.60
N LEU A 55 11.56 4.37 3.61
CA LEU A 55 11.94 5.36 2.60
C LEU A 55 12.23 6.74 3.20
N GLY A 56 11.53 7.12 4.28
CA GLY A 56 11.74 8.39 4.96
C GLY A 56 13.02 8.46 5.80
N LEU A 57 13.61 7.32 6.17
CA LEU A 57 14.90 7.26 6.87
C LEU A 57 16.10 7.48 5.93
N LEU A 58 15.89 7.38 4.62
CA LEU A 58 16.95 7.52 3.61
C LEU A 58 17.27 9.00 3.32
N PRO A 59 18.52 9.32 2.96
CA PRO A 59 18.87 10.66 2.50
C PRO A 59 18.09 11.02 1.24
N GLY A 60 17.67 12.29 1.12
CA GLY A 60 16.71 12.74 0.09
C GLY A 60 17.09 12.35 -1.34
N ARG A 61 18.39 12.40 -1.70
CA ARG A 61 18.88 11.99 -3.03
C ARG A 61 18.62 10.51 -3.30
N LEU A 62 18.95 9.64 -2.34
CA LEU A 62 18.77 8.20 -2.48
C LEU A 62 17.30 7.82 -2.49
N ARG A 63 16.47 8.48 -1.68
CA ARG A 63 15.01 8.30 -1.69
C ARG A 63 14.43 8.56 -3.08
N TRP A 64 14.76 9.69 -3.69
CA TRP A 64 14.24 10.02 -5.03
C TRP A 64 14.81 9.10 -6.11
N MET A 65 16.10 8.71 -6.02
CA MET A 65 16.68 7.71 -6.93
C MET A 65 15.96 6.35 -6.83
N LEU A 66 15.64 5.88 -5.63
CA LEU A 66 14.93 4.61 -5.44
C LEU A 66 13.49 4.69 -5.93
N VAL A 67 12.80 5.80 -5.66
CA VAL A 67 11.42 6.00 -6.13
C VAL A 67 11.39 6.09 -7.66
N ALA A 68 12.24 6.92 -8.27
CA ALA A 68 12.29 7.09 -9.72
C ALA A 68 12.84 5.86 -10.44
N GLY A 69 13.92 5.26 -9.93
CA GLY A 69 14.50 4.05 -10.48
C GLY A 69 13.57 2.85 -10.33
N GLY A 70 12.93 2.69 -9.18
CA GLY A 70 11.94 1.65 -8.94
C GLY A 70 10.71 1.79 -9.82
N SER A 71 10.16 3.00 -9.97
CA SER A 71 9.01 3.25 -10.85
C SER A 71 9.36 3.07 -12.32
N ALA A 72 10.51 3.56 -12.78
CA ALA A 72 10.98 3.38 -14.15
C ALA A 72 11.25 1.90 -14.47
N THR A 73 11.86 1.16 -13.54
CA THR A 73 12.10 -0.28 -13.70
C THR A 73 10.79 -1.06 -13.74
N ALA A 74 9.85 -0.77 -12.84
CA ALA A 74 8.54 -1.40 -12.85
C ALA A 74 7.80 -1.11 -14.17
N ALA A 75 7.79 0.14 -14.62
CA ALA A 75 7.17 0.52 -15.89
C ALA A 75 7.82 -0.20 -17.08
N LEU A 76 9.16 -0.28 -17.12
CA LEU A 76 9.90 -0.98 -18.17
C LEU A 76 9.58 -2.48 -18.18
N LEU A 77 9.62 -3.14 -17.02
CA LEU A 77 9.31 -4.57 -16.90
C LEU A 77 7.87 -4.87 -17.33
N ILE A 78 6.92 -4.02 -16.93
CA ILE A 78 5.52 -4.17 -17.36
C ILE A 78 5.39 -3.97 -18.87
N ALA A 79 6.07 -2.97 -19.45
CA ALA A 79 6.06 -2.72 -20.89
C ALA A 79 6.69 -3.86 -21.72
N LEU A 80 7.66 -4.59 -21.15
CA LEU A 80 8.31 -5.75 -21.78
C LEU A 80 7.51 -7.06 -21.68
N GLY A 81 6.27 -7.01 -21.20
CA GLY A 81 5.41 -8.19 -21.06
C GLY A 81 5.26 -8.68 -19.62
N GLY A 82 5.71 -7.91 -18.63
CA GLY A 82 5.57 -8.21 -17.21
C GLY A 82 6.75 -8.94 -16.59
N PHE A 83 6.65 -9.23 -15.30
CA PHE A 83 7.71 -9.86 -14.51
C PHE A 83 7.14 -10.86 -13.50
N LYS A 84 7.99 -11.76 -13.00
CA LYS A 84 7.61 -12.77 -11.99
C LYS A 84 8.30 -12.43 -10.68
N VAL A 85 7.52 -12.38 -9.60
CA VAL A 85 8.02 -12.11 -8.25
C VAL A 85 7.76 -13.34 -7.39
N PRO A 86 8.80 -13.88 -6.70
CA PRO A 86 8.58 -14.92 -5.72
C PRO A 86 7.98 -14.29 -4.47
N ILE A 87 6.75 -14.68 -4.12
CA ILE A 87 6.09 -14.25 -2.90
C ILE A 87 5.95 -15.46 -1.96
N LEU A 88 6.46 -15.31 -0.74
CA LEU A 88 6.35 -16.33 0.29
C LEU A 88 4.87 -16.69 0.53
N GLY A 89 4.54 -17.97 0.39
CA GLY A 89 3.17 -18.49 0.56
C GLY A 89 2.27 -18.40 -0.67
N LEU A 90 2.61 -17.61 -1.70
CA LEU A 90 1.81 -17.48 -2.94
C LEU A 90 2.52 -18.02 -4.18
N GLY A 91 3.81 -18.35 -4.10
CA GLY A 91 4.61 -18.84 -5.21
C GLY A 91 5.07 -17.72 -6.15
N TRP A 92 5.25 -18.05 -7.43
CA TRP A 92 5.67 -17.08 -8.44
C TRP A 92 4.47 -16.29 -8.95
N VAL A 93 4.30 -15.09 -8.43
CA VAL A 93 3.26 -14.16 -8.89
C VAL A 93 3.73 -13.48 -10.17
N HIS A 94 2.94 -13.59 -11.24
CA HIS A 94 3.22 -12.93 -12.50
C HIS A 94 2.42 -11.63 -12.58
N VAL A 95 3.13 -10.51 -12.76
CA VAL A 95 2.56 -9.17 -12.86
C VAL A 95 2.74 -8.70 -14.30
N THR A 96 1.63 -8.44 -14.99
CA THR A 96 1.61 -7.98 -16.38
C THR A 96 0.71 -6.76 -16.53
N TRP A 97 0.68 -6.17 -17.73
CA TRP A 97 -0.25 -5.09 -18.01
C TRP A 97 -1.68 -5.62 -18.10
N GLY A 98 -2.53 -5.24 -17.14
CA GLY A 98 -3.95 -5.61 -17.15
C GLY A 98 -4.28 -6.94 -16.45
N GLU A 99 -3.29 -7.74 -16.06
CA GLU A 99 -3.51 -9.01 -15.36
C GLU A 99 -2.47 -9.28 -14.28
N LEU A 100 -2.93 -9.89 -13.18
CA LEU A 100 -2.10 -10.40 -12.09
C LEU A 100 -2.39 -11.90 -11.88
N VAL A 101 -1.41 -12.75 -12.15
CA VAL A 101 -1.56 -14.21 -12.01
C VAL A 101 -0.94 -14.65 -10.69
N ILE A 102 -1.77 -15.15 -9.79
CA ILE A 102 -1.34 -15.73 -8.51
C ILE A 102 -1.61 -17.23 -8.55
N PRO A 103 -0.60 -18.11 -8.45
CA PRO A 103 -0.79 -19.56 -8.54
C PRO A 103 -1.89 -20.13 -7.63
N ALA A 104 -2.03 -19.58 -6.42
CA ALA A 104 -3.03 -20.02 -5.45
C ALA A 104 -4.44 -19.40 -5.64
N LEU A 105 -4.55 -18.28 -6.38
CA LEU A 105 -5.80 -17.49 -6.49
C LEU A 105 -6.32 -17.35 -7.92
N GLY A 106 -5.56 -17.80 -8.92
CA GLY A 106 -5.88 -17.66 -10.34
C GLY A 106 -5.47 -16.30 -10.93
N THR A 107 -6.06 -15.97 -12.07
CA THR A 107 -5.86 -14.72 -12.81
C THR A 107 -6.80 -13.64 -12.29
N LEU A 108 -6.24 -12.49 -11.92
CA LEU A 108 -6.97 -11.29 -11.51
C LEU A 108 -6.86 -10.24 -12.61
N ASP A 109 -7.99 -9.88 -13.20
CA ASP A 109 -8.06 -8.79 -14.17
C ASP A 109 -7.87 -7.44 -13.47
N LEU A 110 -6.81 -6.74 -13.86
CA LEU A 110 -6.50 -5.36 -13.49
C LEU A 110 -7.09 -4.33 -14.46
N HIS A 111 -7.90 -4.77 -15.43
CA HIS A 111 -8.56 -3.86 -16.36
C HIS A 111 -9.33 -2.77 -15.63
N TRP A 112 -9.17 -1.53 -16.10
CA TRP A 112 -9.90 -0.38 -15.58
C TRP A 112 -11.40 -0.57 -15.82
N ARG A 113 -12.13 -0.99 -14.78
CA ARG A 113 -13.59 -0.97 -14.80
C ARG A 113 -14.02 0.47 -14.51
N SER A 114 -15.06 0.95 -15.20
CA SER A 114 -15.67 2.25 -14.90
C SER A 114 -16.46 2.17 -13.58
N VAL A 115 -15.74 2.02 -12.46
CA VAL A 115 -16.34 1.97 -11.11
C VAL A 115 -16.70 3.38 -10.63
N GLY A 116 -16.23 4.43 -11.30
CA GLY A 116 -16.49 5.83 -10.93
C GLY A 116 -17.98 6.17 -10.82
N THR A 117 -18.80 5.68 -11.76
CA THR A 117 -20.26 5.87 -11.71
C THR A 117 -20.91 5.06 -10.59
N ALA A 118 -20.44 3.84 -10.33
CA ALA A 118 -20.91 3.00 -9.23
C ALA A 118 -20.49 3.52 -7.84
N ILE A 119 -19.32 4.15 -7.72
CA ILE A 119 -18.84 4.81 -6.50
C ILE A 119 -19.64 6.08 -6.23
N LEU A 120 -19.89 6.91 -7.25
CA LEU A 120 -20.76 8.09 -7.15
C LEU A 120 -22.19 7.72 -6.76
N ALA A 121 -22.74 6.67 -7.38
CA ALA A 121 -24.04 6.14 -7.00
C ALA A 121 -24.00 5.60 -5.57
N GLY A 122 -23.00 4.78 -5.22
CA GLY A 122 -22.88 4.16 -3.90
C GLY A 122 -22.65 5.13 -2.74
N LEU A 123 -21.91 6.23 -2.96
CA LEU A 123 -21.70 7.29 -1.96
C LEU A 123 -23.00 7.93 -1.48
N LEU A 124 -24.05 7.95 -2.31
CA LEU A 124 -25.34 8.55 -2.01
C LEU A 124 -26.47 7.53 -1.80
N THR A 125 -26.28 6.25 -2.13
CA THR A 125 -27.36 5.25 -2.17
C THR A 125 -27.13 3.98 -1.36
N LEU A 126 -25.90 3.71 -0.87
CA LEU A 126 -25.67 2.52 -0.03
C LEU A 126 -26.15 2.78 1.41
N PRO A 127 -27.16 2.04 1.93
CA PRO A 127 -27.66 2.19 3.30
C PRO A 127 -26.67 1.67 4.35
N ASN A 128 -25.58 1.02 3.94
CA ASN A 128 -24.69 0.29 4.82
C ASN A 128 -23.47 1.14 5.19
N TRP A 129 -23.73 2.14 6.04
CA TRP A 129 -22.72 2.72 6.94
C TRP A 129 -22.74 1.99 8.29
N HIS A 130 -22.71 0.65 8.24
CA HIS A 130 -22.57 -0.22 9.40
C HIS A 130 -21.27 -1.00 9.29
#